data_AF-A0A7V0QB39-F1
#
_entry.id   AF-A0A7V0QB39-F1
#
_cell.length_a   1.000
_cell.length_b   1.000
_cell.length_c   1.000
_cell.angle_alpha   90.00
_cell.angle_beta   90.00
_cell.angle_gamma   90.00
#
_symmetry.space_group_name_H-M   'P 1'
#
loop_
_entity.id
_entity.type
_entity.pdbx_description
1 polymer ?
#
loop_
_entity_poly.entity_id
_entity_poly.type
_entity_poly.pdbx_seq_one_letter_code
_entity_poly.pdbx_strand_id
1 'polypeptide(L)'
;MARHSFSISKGLLFWIIAVIITLFAAIYQRTTGPTYPVSGTVTFQGTRISYELERSHGGAGDQPVQLTVPDTSILGILDYRLYPTQEPWTTKKLKREGAQLVGSLPHQPPAGKIEYRIILKKGNTQIGIPKKEAVVT
;
A
#
# COMPACT_ATOMS: atom_id res chain seq x y z
N MET A 1 -23.88 42.92 -27.47
CA MET A 1 -23.57 41.78 -26.58
C MET A 1 -23.19 40.59 -27.45
N ALA A 2 -21.90 40.47 -27.81
CA ALA A 2 -21.44 39.48 -28.78
C ALA A 2 -21.26 38.11 -28.11
N ARG A 3 -22.02 37.10 -28.55
CA ARG A 3 -21.80 35.70 -28.16
C ARG A 3 -20.77 35.11 -29.12
N HIS A 4 -19.52 35.00 -28.68
CA HIS A 4 -18.53 34.21 -29.41
C HIS A 4 -18.94 32.74 -29.38
N SER A 5 -19.49 32.24 -30.49
CA SER A 5 -19.68 30.81 -30.70
C SER A 5 -18.36 30.22 -31.18
N PHE A 6 -17.65 29.52 -30.29
CA PHE A 6 -16.39 28.87 -30.61
C PHE A 6 -16.70 27.58 -31.39
N SER A 7 -16.64 27.63 -32.73
CA SER A 7 -16.76 26.43 -33.57
C SER A 7 -15.41 25.70 -33.58
N ILE A 8 -15.28 24.68 -32.73
CA ILE A 8 -14.10 23.82 -32.65
C ILE A 8 -14.08 22.94 -33.92
N SER A 9 -13.02 23.02 -34.72
CA SER A 9 -12.85 22.13 -35.87
C SER A 9 -12.77 20.68 -35.39
N LYS A 10 -13.34 19.73 -36.14
CA LYS A 10 -13.33 18.30 -35.77
C LYS A 10 -11.91 17.80 -35.44
N GLY A 11 -10.90 18.29 -36.16
CA GLY A 11 -9.49 18.00 -35.88
C GLY A 11 -9.00 18.50 -34.52
N LEU A 12 -9.36 19.74 -34.12
CA LEU A 12 -9.02 20.26 -32.80
C LEU A 12 -9.72 19.49 -31.69
N LEU A 13 -10.97 19.08 -31.91
CA LEU A 13 -11.71 18.22 -30.96
C LEU A 13 -11.01 16.86 -30.78
N PHE A 14 -10.62 16.19 -31.87
CA PHE A 14 -9.88 14.93 -31.80
C PHE A 14 -8.52 15.09 -31.10
N TRP A 15 -7.83 16.21 -31.32
CA TRP A 15 -6.54 16.47 -30.69
C TRP A 15 -6.67 16.71 -29.18
N ILE A 16 -7.67 17.47 -28.75
CA ILE A 16 -7.98 17.67 -27.32
C ILE A 16 -8.33 16.32 -26.66
N ILE A 17 -9.17 15.50 -27.30
CA ILE A 17 -9.52 14.16 -26.80
C ILE A 17 -8.26 13.29 -26.69
N ALA A 18 -7.39 13.30 -27.70
CA ALA A 18 -6.14 12.55 -27.67
C ALA A 18 -5.25 12.96 -26.49
N VAL A 19 -5.06 14.26 -26.26
CA VAL A 19 -4.29 14.79 -25.12
C VAL A 19 -4.90 14.35 -23.79
N ILE A 20 -6.23 14.43 -23.64
CA ILE A 20 -6.92 13.99 -22.43
C ILE A 20 -6.71 12.50 -22.18
N ILE A 21 -6.85 11.66 -23.19
CA ILE A 21 -6.63 10.21 -23.08
C ILE A 21 -5.18 9.93 -22.68
N THR A 22 -4.20 10.60 -23.28
CA THR A 22 -2.78 10.44 -22.94
C THR A 22 -2.49 10.84 -21.49
N LEU A 23 -3.05 11.97 -21.01
CA LEU A 23 -2.93 12.39 -19.62
C LEU A 23 -3.54 11.37 -18.66
N PHE A 24 -4.75 10.86 -18.96
CA PHE A 24 -5.36 9.80 -18.14
C PHE A 24 -4.53 8.52 -18.14
N ALA A 25 -4.00 8.09 -19.30
CA ALA A 25 -3.14 6.92 -19.38
C ALA A 25 -1.84 7.10 -18.58
N ALA A 26 -1.20 8.27 -18.67
CA ALA A 26 0.01 8.58 -17.91
C ALA A 26 -0.23 8.60 -16.39
N ILE A 27 -1.36 9.18 -15.94
CA ILE A 27 -1.75 9.17 -14.53
C ILE A 27 -2.01 7.74 -14.07
N TYR A 28 -2.77 6.96 -14.84
CA TYR A 28 -3.08 5.58 -14.52
C TYR A 28 -1.79 4.74 -14.38
N GLN A 29 -0.91 4.77 -15.38
CA GLN A 29 0.38 4.07 -15.37
C GLN A 29 1.26 4.48 -14.19
N ARG A 30 1.27 5.78 -13.84
CA ARG A 30 1.99 6.26 -12.67
C ARG A 30 1.41 5.62 -11.43
N THR A 31 0.10 5.73 -11.19
CA THR A 31 -0.55 5.20 -9.98
C THR A 31 -0.54 3.68 -9.81
N THR A 32 -0.46 2.93 -10.91
CA THR A 32 -0.32 1.45 -10.88
C THR A 32 1.14 1.00 -10.97
N GLY A 33 2.09 1.92 -10.80
CA GLY A 33 3.51 1.59 -10.80
C GLY A 33 3.83 0.51 -9.77
N PRO A 34 4.82 -0.36 -10.03
CA PRO A 34 5.13 -1.50 -9.17
C PRO A 34 5.56 -1.11 -7.75
N THR A 35 6.00 0.14 -7.58
CA THR A 35 6.48 0.72 -6.31
C THR A 35 5.39 1.45 -5.52
N TYR A 36 4.17 1.58 -6.04
CA TYR A 36 3.09 2.26 -5.31
C TYR A 36 2.68 1.47 -4.07
N PRO A 37 2.63 2.09 -2.88
CA PRO A 37 2.33 1.37 -1.66
C PRO A 37 0.90 0.83 -1.67
N VAL A 38 0.71 -0.33 -1.04
CA VAL A 38 -0.61 -0.90 -0.79
C VAL A 38 -1.21 -0.18 0.40
N SER A 39 -2.01 0.85 0.12
CA SER A 39 -2.73 1.61 1.12
C SER A 39 -4.18 1.15 1.25
N GLY A 40 -4.77 1.35 2.42
CA GLY A 40 -6.15 1.00 2.66
C GLY A 40 -6.64 1.44 4.03
N THR A 41 -7.92 1.20 4.27
CA THR A 41 -8.51 1.40 5.59
C THR A 41 -9.35 0.19 5.95
N VAL A 42 -9.19 -0.28 7.19
CA VAL A 42 -9.97 -1.38 7.74
C VAL A 42 -10.60 -0.96 9.05
N THR A 43 -11.86 -1.35 9.27
CA THR A 43 -12.49 -1.25 10.59
C THR A 43 -12.34 -2.58 11.29
N PHE A 44 -11.68 -2.59 12.45
CA PHE A 44 -11.48 -3.78 13.27
C PHE A 44 -11.92 -3.48 14.70
N GLN A 45 -12.89 -4.24 15.21
CA GLN A 45 -13.42 -4.09 16.58
C GLN A 45 -13.82 -2.65 16.93
N GLY A 46 -14.50 -1.97 16.01
CA GLY A 46 -14.95 -0.58 16.17
C GLY A 46 -13.86 0.49 15.92
N THR A 47 -12.60 0.10 15.73
CA THR A 47 -11.50 1.02 15.45
C THR A 47 -11.21 1.10 13.96
N ARG A 48 -11.18 2.30 13.40
CA ARG A 48 -10.76 2.55 12.01
C ARG A 48 -9.24 2.66 11.95
N ILE A 49 -8.62 1.81 11.13
CA ILE A 49 -7.16 1.68 11.01
C ILE A 49 -6.79 1.93 9.55
N SER A 50 -6.08 3.02 9.31
CA SER A 50 -5.43 3.30 8.03
C SER A 50 -4.05 2.66 8.00
N TYR A 51 -3.67 2.10 6.86
CA TYR A 51 -2.36 1.51 6.65
C TYR A 51 -1.83 1.87 5.28
N GLU A 52 -0.50 1.89 5.18
CA GLU A 52 0.25 2.09 3.95
C GLU A 52 1.43 1.14 3.99
N LEU A 53 1.46 0.17 3.08
CA LEU A 53 2.43 -0.91 3.05
C LEU A 53 3.28 -0.78 1.79
N GLU A 54 4.55 -0.43 1.97
CA GLU A 54 5.47 -0.20 0.86
C GLU A 54 5.74 -1.49 0.07
N ARG A 55 5.81 -1.36 -1.27
CA ARG A 55 6.11 -2.45 -2.21
C ARG A 55 7.56 -2.47 -2.69
N SER A 56 8.38 -1.57 -2.17
CA SER A 56 9.79 -1.49 -2.50
C SER A 56 10.51 -0.70 -1.43
N HIS A 57 11.67 -1.18 -1.00
CA HIS A 57 12.55 -0.44 -0.11
C HIS A 57 13.93 -0.28 -0.76
N GLY A 58 14.19 0.90 -1.32
CA GLY A 58 15.49 1.23 -1.95
C GLY A 58 16.50 1.84 -0.97
N GLY A 59 16.15 1.94 0.32
CA GLY A 59 17.00 2.51 1.36
C GLY A 59 18.04 1.52 1.89
N ALA A 60 19.03 2.04 2.61
CA ALA A 60 19.95 1.19 3.36
C ALA A 60 19.27 0.64 4.61
N GLY A 61 19.49 -0.65 4.88
CA GLY A 61 19.01 -1.32 6.10
C GLY A 61 17.60 -1.91 5.97
N ASP A 62 16.99 -2.14 7.12
CA ASP A 62 15.68 -2.77 7.24
C ASP A 62 14.55 -1.86 6.76
N GLN A 63 13.56 -2.45 6.10
CA GLN A 63 12.37 -1.72 5.67
C GLN A 63 11.43 -1.44 6.84
N PRO A 64 11.10 -0.18 7.13
CA PRO A 64 10.20 0.15 8.22
C PRO A 64 8.76 -0.25 7.89
N VAL A 65 8.04 -0.71 8.91
CA VAL A 65 6.60 -1.00 8.85
C VAL A 65 5.93 -0.27 9.99
N GLN A 66 4.97 0.60 9.65
CA GLN A 66 4.30 1.46 10.63
C GLN A 66 2.79 1.50 10.37
N LEU A 67 1.99 1.44 11.43
CA LEU A 67 0.54 1.58 11.37
C LEU A 67 0.03 2.46 12.49
N THR A 68 -0.91 3.35 12.18
CA THR A 68 -1.64 4.10 13.20
C THR A 68 -2.82 3.27 13.70
N VAL A 69 -2.71 2.76 14.93
CA VAL A 69 -3.73 1.96 15.62
C VAL A 69 -3.94 2.58 17.00
N PRO A 70 -4.89 3.53 17.15
CA PRO A 70 -5.12 4.27 18.40
C PRO A 70 -5.55 3.40 19.57
N ASP A 71 -6.28 2.32 19.30
CA ASP A 71 -6.68 1.35 20.32
C ASP A 71 -5.48 0.50 20.75
N THR A 72 -5.00 0.73 21.97
CA THR A 72 -3.83 0.07 22.55
C THR A 72 -4.05 -1.40 22.88
N SER A 73 -5.31 -1.87 22.95
CA SER A 73 -5.64 -3.28 23.16
C SER A 73 -5.41 -4.14 21.90
N ILE A 74 -5.22 -3.51 20.75
CA ILE A 74 -4.92 -4.18 19.49
C ILE A 74 -3.41 -4.44 19.41
N LEU A 75 -3.05 -5.69 19.17
CA LEU A 75 -1.68 -6.13 18.92
C LEU A 75 -1.44 -6.24 17.42
N GLY A 76 -0.24 -5.85 16.99
CA GLY A 76 0.21 -6.02 15.61
C GLY A 76 1.23 -7.14 15.49
N ILE A 77 1.10 -7.91 14.43
CA ILE A 77 2.00 -9.01 14.10
C ILE A 77 2.39 -8.83 12.63
N LEU A 78 3.69 -8.72 12.37
CA LEU A 78 4.28 -8.72 11.04
C LEU A 78 4.57 -10.16 10.63
N ASP A 79 4.00 -10.60 9.53
CA ASP A 79 4.09 -11.97 9.04
C ASP A 79 4.70 -11.92 7.63
N TYR A 80 5.88 -12.50 7.43
CA TYR A 80 6.64 -12.38 6.18
C TYR A 80 7.41 -13.64 5.80
N ARG A 81 7.73 -13.82 4.52
CA ARG A 81 8.60 -14.90 4.01
C ARG A 81 9.22 -14.53 2.66
N LEU A 82 10.19 -15.32 2.20
CA LEU A 82 10.79 -15.14 0.87
C LEU A 82 9.77 -15.36 -0.25
N TYR A 83 9.89 -14.59 -1.32
CA TYR A 83 9.05 -14.68 -2.51
C TYR A 83 9.88 -14.95 -3.77
N PRO A 84 9.43 -15.81 -4.70
CA PRO A 84 8.27 -16.69 -4.60
C PRO A 84 8.65 -18.01 -3.94
N THR A 85 8.25 -18.22 -2.68
CA THR A 85 8.47 -19.50 -1.99
C THR A 85 7.21 -20.00 -1.30
N GLN A 86 7.20 -21.29 -0.98
CA GLN A 86 6.17 -21.89 -0.12
C GLN A 86 6.68 -22.10 1.31
N GLU A 87 7.78 -21.43 1.69
CA GLU A 87 8.34 -21.50 3.03
C GLU A 87 7.29 -21.09 4.08
N PRO A 88 7.42 -21.59 5.32
CA PRO A 88 6.61 -21.13 6.43
C PRO A 88 6.76 -19.62 6.64
N TRP A 89 5.67 -18.98 7.08
CA TRP A 89 5.70 -17.58 7.43
C TRP A 89 6.52 -17.35 8.71
N THR A 90 7.38 -16.35 8.67
CA THR A 90 8.09 -15.83 9.84
C THR A 90 7.27 -14.73 10.47
N THR A 91 7.03 -14.86 11.78
CA THR A 91 6.14 -13.97 12.52
C THR A 91 6.92 -13.14 13.53
N LYS A 92 6.76 -11.81 13.50
CA LYS A 92 7.40 -10.84 14.40
C LYS A 92 6.35 -9.93 15.02
N LYS A 93 6.33 -9.76 16.35
CA LYS A 93 5.42 -8.80 17.00
C LYS A 93 5.85 -7.37 16.68
N LEU A 94 4.89 -6.51 16.34
CA LEU A 94 5.12 -5.08 16.22
C LEU A 94 5.22 -4.46 17.62
N LYS A 95 6.14 -3.50 17.78
CA LYS A 95 6.31 -2.73 18.99
C LYS A 95 5.28 -1.61 19.04
N ARG A 96 4.75 -1.35 20.23
CA ARG A 96 3.80 -0.27 20.48
C ARG A 96 4.54 1.02 20.81
N GLU A 97 4.23 2.10 20.10
CA GLU A 97 4.75 3.45 20.34
C GLU A 97 3.59 4.45 20.29
N GLY A 98 2.98 4.74 21.45
CA GLY A 98 1.78 5.57 21.54
C GLY A 98 0.63 4.98 20.71
N ALA A 99 0.13 5.76 19.74
CA ALA A 99 -0.93 5.34 18.82
C ALA A 99 -0.39 4.51 17.63
N GLN A 100 0.90 4.19 17.58
CA GLN A 100 1.51 3.48 16.46
C GLN A 100 1.93 2.05 16.83
N LEU A 101 1.89 1.17 15.84
CA LEU A 101 2.57 -0.12 15.83
C LEU A 101 3.71 -0.03 14.83
N VAL A 102 4.93 -0.27 15.31
CA VAL A 102 6.15 -0.14 14.53
C VAL A 102 6.92 -1.46 14.48
N GLY A 103 7.56 -1.71 13.37
CA GLY A 103 8.42 -2.87 13.15
C GLY A 103 9.29 -2.67 11.93
N SER A 104 10.02 -3.72 11.61
CA SER A 104 10.93 -3.72 10.47
C SER A 104 10.98 -5.09 9.82
N LEU A 105 10.97 -5.10 8.49
CA LEU A 105 11.31 -6.25 7.67
C LEU A 105 12.83 -6.27 7.47
N PRO A 106 13.45 -7.46 7.45
CA PRO A 106 14.90 -7.56 7.26
C PRO A 106 15.31 -7.00 5.90
N HIS A 107 16.47 -6.34 5.85
CA HIS A 107 17.09 -5.91 4.59
C HIS A 107 17.19 -7.08 3.59
N GLN A 108 16.85 -6.81 2.31
CA GLN A 108 16.91 -7.80 1.25
C GLN A 108 18.17 -7.63 0.39
N PRO A 109 18.87 -8.73 0.04
CA PRO A 109 19.96 -8.65 -0.93
C PRO A 109 19.44 -8.23 -2.32
N PRO A 110 20.31 -7.80 -3.24
CA PRO A 110 19.92 -7.49 -4.61
C PRO A 110 19.09 -8.64 -5.23
N ALA A 111 17.93 -8.30 -5.81
CA ALA A 111 16.94 -9.22 -6.37
C ALA A 111 16.21 -10.15 -5.37
N GLY A 112 16.52 -10.08 -4.07
CA GLY A 112 15.73 -10.70 -3.01
C GLY A 112 14.36 -10.04 -2.91
N LYS A 113 13.31 -10.84 -2.82
CA LYS A 113 11.94 -10.36 -2.58
C LYS A 113 11.35 -11.10 -1.40
N ILE A 114 10.57 -10.38 -0.62
CA ILE A 114 9.76 -10.97 0.45
C ILE A 114 8.31 -10.60 0.23
N GLU A 115 7.43 -11.51 0.60
CA GLU A 115 6.02 -11.20 0.77
C GLU A 115 5.71 -11.04 2.25
N TYR A 116 4.88 -10.05 2.58
CA TYR A 116 4.50 -9.76 3.95
C TYR A 116 3.06 -9.29 4.07
N ARG A 117 2.52 -9.48 5.27
CA ARG A 117 1.22 -8.98 5.71
C ARG A 117 1.29 -8.63 7.18
N ILE A 118 0.29 -7.90 7.65
CA ILE A 118 0.15 -7.59 9.07
C ILE A 118 -1.13 -8.22 9.59
N ILE A 119 -1.02 -8.89 10.72
CA ILE A 119 -2.15 -9.47 11.44
C ILE A 119 -2.42 -8.58 12.65
N LEU A 120 -3.62 -8.02 12.71
CA LEU A 120 -4.11 -7.27 13.85
C LEU A 120 -4.92 -8.22 14.73
N LYS A 121 -4.64 -8.24 16.03
CA LYS A 121 -5.26 -9.16 16.99
C LYS A 121 -5.81 -8.39 18.19
N LYS A 122 -7.04 -8.72 18.62
CA LYS A 122 -7.67 -8.23 19.86
C LYS A 122 -8.47 -9.37 20.48
N GLY A 123 -8.08 -9.80 21.68
CA GLY A 123 -8.61 -11.01 22.32
C GLY A 123 -8.44 -12.25 21.44
N ASN A 124 -9.54 -12.95 21.17
CA ASN A 124 -9.57 -14.15 20.30
C ASN A 124 -9.83 -13.84 18.82
N THR A 125 -10.00 -12.56 18.45
CA THR A 125 -10.26 -12.15 17.06
C THR A 125 -9.01 -11.61 16.40
N GLN A 126 -8.87 -11.87 15.11
CA GLN A 126 -7.77 -11.35 14.31
C GLN A 126 -8.21 -11.05 12.88
N ILE A 127 -7.50 -10.13 12.22
CA ILE A 127 -7.69 -9.79 10.80
C ILE A 127 -6.34 -9.59 10.13
N GLY A 128 -6.20 -10.08 8.90
CA GLY A 128 -5.05 -9.80 8.04
C GLY A 128 -5.25 -8.53 7.21
N ILE A 129 -4.20 -7.73 7.10
CA ILE A 129 -4.08 -6.59 6.19
C ILE A 129 -2.83 -6.74 5.33
N PRO A 130 -2.95 -6.52 4.01
CA PRO A 130 -4.17 -6.19 3.27
C PRO A 130 -5.12 -7.41 3.13
N LYS A 131 -6.41 -7.18 2.83
CA LYS A 131 -7.43 -8.24 2.78
C LYS A 131 -7.33 -9.19 1.59
N LYS A 132 -6.72 -8.76 0.49
CA LYS A 132 -6.64 -9.54 -0.76
C LYS A 132 -5.44 -10.46 -0.75
N GLU A 133 -4.24 -9.89 -0.92
CA GLU A 133 -2.99 -10.63 -1.12
C GLU A 133 -1.85 -9.96 -0.39
N ALA A 134 -0.87 -10.74 0.08
CA ALA A 134 0.32 -10.23 0.73
C ALA A 134 1.06 -9.22 -0.17
N VAL A 135 1.71 -8.26 0.47
CA VAL A 135 2.51 -7.24 -0.20
C VAL A 135 3.85 -7.84 -0.54
N VAL A 136 4.23 -7.81 -1.81
CA VAL A 136 5.57 -8.20 -2.26
C VAL A 136 6.43 -6.95 -2.33
N THR A 137 7.60 -7.01 -1.71
CA THR A 137 8.60 -5.93 -1.68
C THR A 137 10.00 -6.43 -1.94
#